data_AF-A0A2J6HYI3-F1
#
_entry.id   AF-A0A2J6HYI3-F1
#
_cell.length_a   1.000
_cell.length_b   1.000
_cell.length_c   1.000
_cell.angle_alpha   90.00
_cell.angle_beta   90.00
_cell.angle_gamma   90.00
#
_symmetry.space_group_name_H-M   'P 1'
#
loop_
_entity.id
_entity.type
_entity.pdbx_description
1 polymer ?
#
loop_
_entity_poly.entity_id
_entity_poly.type
_entity_poly.pdbx_seq_one_letter_code
_entity_poly.pdbx_strand_id
1 'polypeptide(L)'
;WRFKQSDRKRTVTVPYIADYYAAKSVKFPYAYIINVSDTKVIDVLKMHGVQIEYLKENTTLEVEGFQFEDIQPSPRLFQGHYLNKIKGKAVAELKDFEQGSIVIRTAQPLGSVIAYLLEPLSDDGLLKWNFFDNYLVSQWGSMYYPYPVYKVLTALEIETLRD
;
A
#
# COMPACT_ATOMS: atom_id res chain seq x y z
N TRP A 1 -39.03 -4.19 -25.35
CA TRP A 1 -38.20 -4.67 -24.23
C TRP A 1 -39.06 -5.60 -23.39
N ARG A 2 -38.76 -6.91 -23.41
CA ARG A 2 -39.70 -8.04 -23.19
C ARG A 2 -39.51 -8.79 -21.86
N PHE A 3 -38.96 -8.16 -20.83
CA PHE A 3 -38.80 -8.78 -19.52
C PHE A 3 -39.51 -7.94 -18.45
N LYS A 4 -40.44 -8.58 -17.73
CA LYS A 4 -41.11 -8.03 -16.54
C LYS A 4 -40.42 -8.65 -15.32
N GLN A 5 -39.96 -7.81 -14.40
CA GLN A 5 -39.42 -8.26 -13.12
C GLN A 5 -40.48 -9.10 -12.39
N SER A 6 -40.06 -10.23 -11.81
CA SER A 6 -40.91 -11.13 -11.04
C SER A 6 -40.58 -11.01 -9.56
N ASP A 7 -41.60 -11.03 -8.70
CA ASP A 7 -41.43 -11.01 -7.23
C ASP A 7 -40.96 -12.37 -6.67
N ARG A 8 -40.84 -13.39 -7.52
CA ARG A 8 -40.45 -14.74 -7.12
C ARG A 8 -38.95 -14.84 -6.88
N LYS A 9 -38.55 -15.00 -5.62
CA LYS A 9 -37.17 -15.36 -5.24
C LYS A 9 -36.90 -16.84 -5.52
N ARG A 10 -35.78 -17.15 -6.17
CA ARG A 10 -35.30 -18.52 -6.42
C ARG A 10 -33.84 -18.62 -6.03
N THR A 11 -33.50 -19.55 -5.14
CA THR A 11 -32.11 -19.93 -4.89
C THR A 11 -31.62 -20.76 -6.07
N VAL A 12 -30.51 -20.34 -6.68
CA VAL A 12 -29.87 -21.06 -7.78
C VAL A 12 -28.45 -21.37 -7.35
N THR A 13 -28.08 -22.64 -7.41
CA THR A 13 -26.68 -23.05 -7.26
C THR A 13 -26.00 -22.86 -8.60
N VAL A 14 -24.99 -21.99 -8.65
CA VAL A 14 -24.19 -21.71 -9.83
C VAL A 14 -22.80 -22.29 -9.59
N PRO A 15 -22.19 -23.00 -10.55
CA PRO A 15 -20.80 -23.42 -10.41
C PRO A 15 -19.90 -22.19 -10.28
N TYR A 16 -19.08 -22.15 -9.22
CA TYR A 16 -18.05 -21.13 -9.07
C TYR A 16 -16.87 -21.52 -9.96
N ILE A 17 -16.79 -20.91 -11.14
CA ILE A 17 -15.74 -21.15 -12.13
C ILE A 17 -14.74 -20.01 -12.04
N ALA A 18 -13.78 -20.13 -11.12
CA ALA A 18 -12.69 -19.17 -11.03
C ALA A 18 -11.42 -19.84 -10.50
N ASP A 19 -10.42 -19.95 -11.37
CA ASP A 19 -9.05 -20.33 -11.01
C ASP A 19 -8.18 -19.07 -11.01
N TYR A 20 -7.55 -18.77 -9.88
CA TYR A 20 -6.65 -17.63 -9.74
C TYR A 20 -5.26 -18.13 -9.38
N TYR A 21 -4.26 -17.68 -10.13
CA TYR A 21 -2.85 -17.95 -9.87
C TYR A 21 -2.12 -16.63 -9.62
N ALA A 22 -1.18 -16.64 -8.67
CA ALA A 22 -0.39 -15.46 -8.37
C ALA A 22 0.47 -15.08 -9.59
N ALA A 23 0.23 -13.89 -10.13
CA ALA A 23 1.07 -13.33 -11.19
C ALA A 23 2.38 -12.75 -10.64
N LYS A 24 2.37 -12.31 -9.38
CA LYS A 24 3.53 -11.79 -8.64
C LYS A 24 3.41 -12.18 -7.17
N SER A 25 4.57 -12.36 -6.54
CA SER A 25 4.68 -12.62 -5.11
C SER A 25 5.79 -11.77 -4.53
N VAL A 26 5.61 -11.33 -3.28
CA VAL A 26 6.59 -10.57 -2.52
C VAL A 26 6.85 -11.28 -1.19
N LYS A 27 8.01 -11.03 -0.58
CA LYS A 27 8.26 -11.49 0.79
C LYS A 27 7.35 -10.71 1.75
N PHE A 28 6.70 -11.43 2.65
CA PHE A 28 5.86 -10.81 3.67
C PHE A 28 6.76 -10.13 4.71
N PRO A 29 6.70 -8.79 4.86
CA PRO A 29 7.62 -8.07 5.72
C PRO A 29 7.24 -8.19 7.19
N TYR A 30 8.20 -7.92 8.08
CA TYR A 30 7.98 -7.78 9.52
C TYR A 30 7.21 -6.50 9.86
N ALA A 31 7.55 -5.39 9.19
CA ALA A 31 6.88 -4.11 9.34
C ALA A 31 6.99 -3.28 8.05
N TYR A 32 6.06 -2.34 7.89
CA TYR A 32 6.18 -1.23 6.96
C TYR A 32 6.52 0.04 7.73
N ILE A 33 7.33 0.90 7.13
CA ILE A 33 7.62 2.24 7.64
C ILE A 33 7.22 3.25 6.57
N ILE A 34 6.38 4.23 6.94
CA ILE A 34 5.96 5.32 6.06
C ILE A 34 6.67 6.59 6.53
N ASN A 35 7.47 7.19 5.65
CA ASN A 35 8.27 8.38 5.96
C ASN A 35 7.55 9.70 5.66
N VAL A 36 6.29 9.64 5.21
CA VAL A 36 5.42 10.80 5.02
C VAL A 36 4.22 10.69 5.95
N SER A 37 3.89 11.80 6.61
CA SER A 37 2.71 11.88 7.49
C SER A 37 1.53 12.46 6.71
N ASP A 38 0.87 11.62 5.91
CA ASP A 38 -0.36 11.99 5.20
C ASP A 38 -1.59 11.52 5.99
N THR A 39 -2.39 12.49 6.45
CA THR A 39 -3.63 12.25 7.18
C THR A 39 -4.60 11.33 6.44
N LYS A 40 -4.73 11.44 5.11
CA LYS A 40 -5.65 10.60 4.33
C LYS A 40 -5.20 9.15 4.29
N VAL A 41 -3.89 8.91 4.17
CA VAL A 41 -3.32 7.56 4.23
C VAL A 41 -3.55 6.95 5.60
N ILE A 42 -3.27 7.70 6.66
CA ILE A 42 -3.50 7.28 8.05
C ILE A 42 -4.99 6.96 8.28
N ASP A 43 -5.89 7.83 7.84
CA ASP A 43 -7.34 7.66 8.02
C ASP A 43 -7.86 6.41 7.30
N VAL A 44 -7.38 6.11 6.09
CA VAL A 44 -7.75 4.89 5.36
C VAL A 44 -7.25 3.64 6.08
N LEU A 45 -6.02 3.66 6.59
CA LEU A 45 -5.47 2.54 7.37
C LEU A 45 -6.28 2.32 8.66
N LYS A 46 -6.58 3.39 9.40
CA LYS A 46 -7.41 3.35 10.61
C LYS A 46 -8.83 2.88 10.32
N MET A 47 -9.42 3.27 9.20
CA MET A 47 -10.75 2.82 8.78
C MET A 47 -10.82 1.31 8.57
N HIS A 48 -9.73 0.68 8.15
CA HIS A 48 -9.62 -0.79 8.08
C HIS A 48 -9.34 -1.44 9.44
N GLY A 49 -9.04 -0.66 10.49
CA GLY A 49 -8.69 -1.14 11.83
C GLY A 49 -7.20 -1.42 12.02
N VAL A 50 -6.33 -0.93 11.12
CA VAL A 50 -4.88 -1.12 11.23
C VAL A 50 -4.35 -0.38 12.45
N GLN A 51 -3.57 -1.09 13.28
CA GLN A 51 -2.84 -0.48 14.39
C GLN A 51 -1.59 0.21 13.87
N ILE A 52 -1.43 1.46 14.28
CA ILE A 52 -0.34 2.34 13.86
C ILE A 52 0.52 2.67 15.09
N GLU A 53 1.84 2.66 14.88
CA GLU A 53 2.82 3.08 15.86
C GLU A 53 3.71 4.19 15.24
N TYR A 54 4.46 4.90 16.07
CA TYR A 54 5.35 5.97 15.65
C TYR A 54 6.76 5.75 16.20
N LEU A 55 7.79 5.98 15.38
CA LEU A 55 9.18 5.91 15.83
C LEU A 55 9.42 6.87 17.00
N LYS A 56 10.04 6.35 18.05
CA LYS A 56 10.32 7.13 19.27
C LYS A 56 11.52 8.07 19.12
N GLU A 57 12.45 7.75 18.25
CA GLU A 57 13.66 8.52 17.96
C GLU A 57 14.10 8.34 16.50
N ASN A 58 15.08 9.13 16.05
CA ASN A 58 15.66 8.96 14.72
C ASN A 58 16.38 7.61 14.65
N THR A 59 16.17 6.84 13.58
CA THR A 59 16.75 5.50 13.45
C THR A 59 17.16 5.23 12.02
N THR A 60 18.34 4.62 11.86
CA THR A 60 18.84 4.12 10.58
C THR A 60 18.56 2.63 10.47
N LEU A 61 17.88 2.20 9.41
CA LEU A 61 17.43 0.82 9.25
C LEU A 61 17.80 0.26 7.88
N GLU A 62 18.13 -1.03 7.83
CA GLU A 62 18.20 -1.76 6.56
C GLU A 62 16.77 -2.12 6.13
N VAL A 63 16.36 -1.59 4.98
CA VAL A 63 15.00 -1.70 4.47
C VAL A 63 14.99 -2.07 3.00
N GLU A 64 13.85 -2.56 2.52
CA GLU A 64 13.55 -2.68 1.10
C GLU A 64 12.63 -1.52 0.69
N GLY A 65 13.17 -0.57 -0.06
CA GLY A 65 12.43 0.49 -0.72
C GLY A 65 11.93 0.07 -2.10
N PHE A 66 11.14 0.94 -2.75
CA PHE A 66 10.67 0.71 -4.12
C PHE A 66 11.08 1.84 -5.05
N GLN A 67 11.83 1.47 -6.10
CA GLN A 67 12.30 2.39 -7.13
C GLN A 67 11.42 2.27 -8.37
N PHE A 68 10.86 3.40 -8.80
CA PHE A 68 10.07 3.48 -10.02
C PHE A 68 10.93 3.34 -11.27
N GLU A 69 10.49 2.47 -12.18
CA GLU A 69 10.93 2.48 -13.57
C GLU A 69 9.99 3.35 -14.42
N ASP A 70 8.68 3.27 -14.14
CA ASP A 70 7.64 4.06 -14.79
C ASP A 70 6.39 4.16 -13.89
N ILE A 71 5.75 5.31 -13.88
CA ILE A 71 4.44 5.51 -13.24
C ILE A 71 3.61 6.44 -14.11
N GLN A 72 2.41 5.98 -14.47
CA GLN A 72 1.50 6.68 -15.37
C GLN A 72 0.09 6.67 -14.80
N PRO A 73 -0.59 7.82 -14.72
CA PRO A 73 -1.99 7.85 -14.33
C PRO A 73 -2.87 7.22 -15.41
N SER A 74 -3.96 6.58 -14.99
CA SER A 74 -5.02 6.15 -15.90
C SER A 74 -5.60 7.38 -16.65
N PRO A 75 -5.89 7.30 -17.95
CA PRO A 75 -6.51 8.41 -18.67
C PRO A 75 -7.98 8.63 -18.30
N ARG A 76 -8.59 7.71 -17.53
CA ARG A 76 -9.99 7.77 -17.12
C ARG A 76 -10.10 7.77 -15.61
N LEU A 77 -10.98 8.64 -15.11
CA LEU A 77 -11.37 8.69 -13.71
C LEU A 77 -12.10 7.39 -13.32
N PHE A 78 -11.78 6.84 -12.16
CA PHE A 78 -12.48 5.72 -11.56
C PHE A 78 -12.81 6.08 -10.11
N GLN A 79 -14.10 6.30 -9.82
CA GLN A 79 -14.58 6.68 -8.48
C GLN A 79 -13.84 7.89 -7.85
N GLY A 80 -13.44 8.88 -8.66
CA GLY A 80 -12.69 10.05 -8.17
C GLY A 80 -11.18 9.93 -8.23
N HIS A 81 -10.65 8.78 -8.65
CA HIS A 81 -9.22 8.49 -8.67
C HIS A 81 -8.69 8.29 -10.10
N TYR A 82 -7.47 8.77 -10.35
CA TYR A 82 -6.71 8.44 -11.55
C TYR A 82 -5.74 7.31 -11.20
N LEU A 83 -6.21 6.07 -11.34
CA LEU A 83 -5.43 4.92 -10.89
C LEU A 83 -4.05 4.85 -11.55
N ASN A 84 -3.02 4.66 -10.75
CA ASN A 84 -1.65 4.56 -11.22
C ASN A 84 -1.38 3.23 -11.93
N LYS A 85 -0.60 3.28 -13.01
CA LYS A 85 0.05 2.12 -13.64
C LYS A 85 1.52 2.18 -13.27
N ILE A 86 1.97 1.22 -12.47
CA ILE A 86 3.29 1.28 -11.82
C ILE A 86 4.17 0.16 -12.37
N LYS A 87 5.41 0.50 -12.68
CA LYS A 87 6.52 -0.41 -12.94
C LYS A 87 7.71 0.01 -12.10
N GLY A 88 8.45 -0.97 -11.62
CA GLY A 88 9.58 -0.73 -10.75
C GLY A 88 10.00 -2.00 -10.05
N LYS A 89 10.98 -1.84 -9.17
CA LYS A 89 11.61 -2.94 -8.47
C LYS A 89 11.88 -2.56 -7.02
N ALA A 90 11.92 -3.59 -6.19
CA ALA A 90 12.34 -3.47 -4.82
C ALA A 90 13.88 -3.33 -4.77
N VAL A 91 14.38 -2.47 -3.88
CA VAL A 91 15.81 -2.20 -3.71
C VAL A 91 16.12 -2.21 -2.23
N ALA A 92 17.10 -3.01 -1.82
CA ALA A 92 17.62 -2.97 -0.46
C ALA A 92 18.49 -1.73 -0.28
N GLU A 93 18.25 -0.99 0.80
CA GLU A 93 19.01 0.22 1.14
C GLU A 93 19.08 0.42 2.65
N LEU A 94 20.11 1.14 3.09
CA LEU A 94 20.20 1.66 4.44
C LEU A 94 19.55 3.05 4.45
N LYS A 95 18.50 3.24 5.25
CA LYS A 95 17.67 4.43 5.24
C LYS A 95 17.53 5.04 6.62
N ASP A 96 17.71 6.37 6.69
CA ASP A 96 17.43 7.15 7.88
C ASP A 96 15.94 7.51 7.96
N PHE A 97 15.36 7.31 9.14
CA PHE A 97 14.00 7.69 9.48
C PHE A 97 14.01 8.65 10.66
N GLU A 98 13.17 9.68 10.58
CA GLU A 98 13.00 10.66 11.65
C GLU A 98 12.04 10.13 12.73
N GLN A 99 12.22 10.64 13.94
CA GLN A 99 11.26 10.49 15.03
C GLN A 99 9.86 10.87 14.54
N GLY A 100 8.86 10.06 14.90
CA GLY A 100 7.48 10.26 14.44
C GLY A 100 7.18 9.65 13.07
N SER A 101 8.14 9.00 12.40
CA SER A 101 7.82 8.18 11.22
C SER A 101 6.85 7.06 11.61
N ILE A 102 5.93 6.75 10.71
CA ILE A 102 4.86 5.78 10.96
C ILE A 102 5.41 4.37 10.82
N VAL A 103 5.16 3.52 11.82
CA VAL A 103 5.53 2.10 11.83
C VAL A 103 4.27 1.26 11.90
N ILE A 104 4.14 0.32 10.96
CA ILE A 104 2.99 -0.58 10.87
C ILE A 104 3.51 -2.02 10.88
N ARG A 105 3.41 -2.68 12.03
CA ARG A 105 3.83 -4.07 12.19
C ARG A 105 2.82 -4.99 11.51
N THR A 106 3.30 -6.01 10.79
CA THR A 106 2.41 -6.97 10.12
C THR A 106 1.96 -8.10 11.05
N ALA A 107 2.60 -8.24 12.22
CA ALA A 107 2.23 -9.18 13.29
C ALA A 107 0.97 -8.73 14.06
N GLN A 108 -0.11 -8.46 13.32
CA GLN A 108 -1.45 -8.13 13.81
C GLN A 108 -2.50 -8.84 12.92
N PRO A 109 -3.76 -8.99 13.36
CA PRO A 109 -4.77 -9.75 12.61
C PRO A 109 -4.96 -9.32 11.15
N LEU A 110 -4.70 -8.04 10.85
CA LEU A 110 -4.85 -7.43 9.54
C LEU A 110 -3.55 -7.40 8.71
N GLY A 111 -2.54 -8.20 9.06
CA GLY A 111 -1.24 -8.23 8.35
C GLY A 111 -1.35 -8.36 6.83
N SER A 112 -2.23 -9.23 6.33
CA SER A 112 -2.47 -9.39 4.89
C SER A 112 -3.11 -8.17 4.25
N VAL A 113 -4.03 -7.49 4.95
CA VAL A 113 -4.67 -6.25 4.48
C VAL A 113 -3.64 -5.13 4.42
N ILE A 114 -2.77 -5.02 5.44
CA ILE A 114 -1.68 -4.05 5.49
C ILE A 114 -0.75 -4.25 4.28
N ALA A 115 -0.31 -5.48 4.03
CA ALA A 115 0.52 -5.77 2.88
C ALA A 115 -0.19 -5.44 1.57
N TYR A 116 -1.46 -5.81 1.44
CA TYR A 116 -2.23 -5.52 0.23
C TYR A 116 -2.42 -4.02 -0.02
N LEU A 117 -2.59 -3.21 1.03
CA LEU A 117 -2.74 -1.76 0.94
C LEU A 117 -1.41 -1.05 0.66
N LEU A 118 -0.30 -1.53 1.23
CA LEU A 118 0.99 -0.83 1.21
C LEU A 118 1.97 -1.33 0.14
N GLU A 119 1.80 -2.54 -0.40
CA GLU A 119 2.66 -3.02 -1.48
C GLU A 119 2.47 -2.19 -2.76
N PRO A 120 3.55 -1.67 -3.36
CA PRO A 120 3.48 -0.72 -4.47
C PRO A 120 2.90 -1.32 -5.75
N LEU A 121 3.01 -2.64 -5.92
CA LEU A 121 2.51 -3.36 -7.10
C LEU A 121 1.21 -4.13 -6.84
N SER A 122 0.57 -3.88 -5.69
CA SER A 122 -0.77 -4.40 -5.42
C SER A 122 -1.80 -3.80 -6.39
N ASP A 123 -2.80 -4.59 -6.77
CA ASP A 123 -3.83 -4.21 -7.74
C ASP A 123 -4.90 -3.29 -7.16
N ASP A 124 -5.01 -3.21 -5.84
CA ASP A 124 -5.94 -2.32 -5.11
C ASP A 124 -5.26 -1.56 -3.96
N GLY A 125 -3.93 -1.40 -4.02
CA GLY A 125 -3.14 -0.71 -2.98
C GLY A 125 -3.27 0.82 -2.99
N LEU A 126 -2.86 1.48 -1.92
CA LEU A 126 -2.97 2.94 -1.79
C LEU A 126 -2.16 3.69 -2.86
N LEU A 127 -1.01 3.15 -3.28
CA LEU A 127 -0.25 3.70 -4.41
C LEU A 127 -1.00 3.56 -5.74
N LYS A 128 -1.72 2.45 -5.94
CA LYS A 128 -2.60 2.25 -7.10
C LYS A 128 -3.70 3.29 -7.13
N TRP A 129 -4.29 3.59 -5.98
CA TRP A 129 -5.34 4.59 -5.78
C TRP A 129 -4.80 6.02 -5.61
N ASN A 130 -3.58 6.29 -6.07
CA ASN A 130 -3.00 7.63 -6.18
C ASN A 130 -2.96 8.45 -4.88
N PHE A 131 -2.97 7.78 -3.71
CA PHE A 131 -2.90 8.43 -2.40
C PHE A 131 -1.53 9.08 -2.13
N PHE A 132 -0.46 8.59 -2.77
CA PHE A 132 0.89 9.06 -2.55
C PHE A 132 1.40 10.07 -3.58
N ASP A 133 0.62 10.39 -4.61
CA ASP A 133 1.08 11.16 -5.79
C ASP A 133 1.73 12.51 -5.43
N ASN A 134 1.21 13.18 -4.39
CA ASN A 134 1.75 14.46 -3.90
C ASN A 134 3.21 14.39 -3.45
N TYR A 135 3.72 13.18 -3.16
CA TYR A 135 5.07 12.93 -2.67
C TYR A 135 6.00 12.36 -3.75
N LEU A 136 5.46 11.96 -4.91
CA LEU A 136 6.25 11.27 -5.94
C LEU A 136 6.87 12.23 -6.95
N VAL A 137 6.29 13.41 -7.16
CA VAL A 137 6.68 14.29 -8.26
C VAL A 137 7.61 15.40 -7.78
N SER A 138 8.77 15.54 -8.44
CA SER A 138 9.64 16.69 -8.25
C SER A 138 9.05 17.94 -8.89
N GLN A 139 9.11 19.09 -8.19
CA GLN A 139 8.67 20.38 -8.74
C GLN A 139 9.52 20.85 -9.94
N TRP A 140 10.76 20.37 -10.07
CA TRP A 140 11.74 20.89 -11.02
C TRP A 140 12.50 19.80 -11.79
N GLY A 141 12.06 18.54 -11.71
CA GLY A 141 12.74 17.40 -12.32
C GLY A 141 11.79 16.46 -13.03
N SER A 142 12.31 15.72 -14.01
CA SER A 142 11.58 14.68 -14.72
C SER A 142 11.58 13.33 -13.99
N MET A 143 12.26 13.25 -12.84
CA MET A 143 12.37 12.03 -12.04
C MET A 143 11.33 12.01 -10.93
N TYR A 144 10.84 10.80 -10.64
CA TYR A 144 10.00 10.54 -9.48
C TYR A 144 10.87 10.30 -8.24
N TYR A 145 10.43 10.84 -7.10
CA TYR A 145 10.93 10.42 -5.79
C TYR A 145 10.58 8.94 -5.55
N PRO A 146 11.38 8.22 -4.74
CA PRO A 146 11.06 6.85 -4.38
C PRO A 146 9.72 6.77 -3.64
N TYR A 147 9.09 5.60 -3.69
CA TYR A 147 7.86 5.35 -2.96
C TYR A 147 8.08 5.55 -1.45
N PRO A 148 7.26 6.36 -0.74
CA PRO A 148 7.50 6.72 0.66
C PRO A 148 7.14 5.62 1.67
N VAL A 149 7.06 4.37 1.23
CA VAL A 149 6.78 3.21 2.09
C VAL A 149 7.89 2.18 1.93
N TYR A 150 8.49 1.81 3.05
CA TYR A 150 9.65 0.95 3.14
C TYR A 150 9.31 -0.32 3.90
N LYS A 151 9.95 -1.42 3.54
CA LYS A 151 9.73 -2.73 4.18
C LYS A 151 10.90 -3.11 5.06
N VAL A 152 10.62 -3.45 6.31
CA VAL A 152 11.56 -4.13 7.19
C VAL A 152 11.28 -5.62 7.05
N LEU A 153 12.21 -6.38 6.45
CA LEU A 153 11.99 -7.80 6.16
C LEU A 153 12.30 -8.72 7.34
N THR A 154 13.26 -8.33 8.17
CA THR A 154 13.74 -9.10 9.32
C THR A 154 13.13 -8.57 10.61
N ALA A 155 12.97 -9.45 11.61
CA ALA A 155 12.58 -9.02 12.93
C ALA A 155 13.67 -8.13 13.54
N LEU A 156 13.26 -6.96 14.01
CA LEU A 156 14.14 -5.98 14.64
C LEU A 156 13.41 -5.31 15.79
N GLU A 157 14.14 -5.02 16.87
CA GLU A 157 13.62 -4.12 17.92
C GLU A 157 13.57 -2.70 17.36
N ILE A 158 12.34 -2.22 17.21
CA ILE A 158 12.04 -0.84 16.79
C ILE A 158 11.31 -0.21 17.96
N GLU A 159 11.92 0.78 18.61
CA GLU A 159 11.27 1.51 19.70
C GLU A 159 10.18 2.43 19.16
N THR A 160 8.95 2.21 19.59
CA THR A 160 7.79 2.93 19.09
C THR A 160 6.87 3.41 20.21
N LEU A 161 6.08 4.44 19.89
CA LEU A 161 4.94 4.90 20.66
C LEU A 161 3.66 4.44 19.95
N ARG A 162 2.67 3.97 20.70
CA ARG A 162 1.36 3.62 20.15
C ARG A 162 0.47 4.85 20.09
N ASP A 163 -0.35 4.91 19.04
CA ASP A 163 -1.44 5.87 18.89
C ASP A 163 -2.61 5.59 19.85
#